data_AF-A0A8T1IP47-F1
#
_entry.id   AF-A0A8T1IP47-F1
#
_cell.length_a   1.000
_cell.length_b   1.000
_cell.length_c   1.000
_cell.angle_alpha   90.00
_cell.angle_beta   90.00
_cell.angle_gamma   90.00
#
_symmetry.space_group_name_H-M   'P 1'
#
loop_
_entity.id
_entity.type
_entity.pdbx_description
1 polymer ?
#
loop_
_entity_poly.entity_id
_entity_poly.type
_entity_poly.pdbx_seq_one_letter_code
_entity_poly.pdbx_strand_id
1 'polypeptide(L)'
;MDGPMRGPEVVLTYWRLFSLSFDDICVETERLDKRVESNTLVVTTATSVTISKDTLRLVFPHLDSNKKGLFISVCDQSEGVNTSHMRDKGQGH
;
A
#
# COMPACT_ATOMS: atom_id res chain seq x y z
N MET A 1 -16.64 -20.43 7.87
CA MET A 1 -17.54 -19.27 7.81
C MET A 1 -16.67 -18.14 7.33
N ASP A 2 -16.56 -17.96 6.02
CA ASP A 2 -15.46 -17.19 5.42
C ASP A 2 -16.00 -15.90 4.79
N GLY A 3 -16.93 -15.27 5.50
CA GLY A 3 -17.45 -13.96 5.11
C GLY A 3 -16.46 -12.86 5.53
N PRO A 4 -16.34 -11.76 4.76
CA PRO A 4 -15.51 -10.64 5.16
C PRO A 4 -15.98 -10.15 6.53
N MET A 5 -15.05 -10.11 7.49
CA MET A 5 -15.31 -9.53 8.80
C MET A 5 -15.63 -8.04 8.61
N ARG A 6 -16.77 -7.59 9.12
CA ARG A 6 -17.25 -6.21 9.00
C ARG A 6 -17.49 -5.64 10.39
N GLY A 7 -17.38 -4.33 10.50
CA GLY A 7 -17.67 -3.58 11.73
C GLY A 7 -16.47 -2.80 12.25
N PRO A 8 -16.71 -1.79 13.09
CA PRO A 8 -15.67 -0.94 13.64
C PRO A 8 -14.65 -1.73 14.49
N GLU A 9 -15.08 -2.79 15.17
CA GLU A 9 -14.22 -3.64 16.01
C GLU A 9 -13.14 -4.34 15.19
N VAL A 10 -13.50 -4.78 13.98
CA VAL A 10 -12.58 -5.45 13.04
C VAL A 10 -11.54 -4.44 12.55
N VAL A 11 -11.98 -3.25 12.15
CA VAL A 11 -11.10 -2.16 11.71
C VAL A 11 -10.11 -1.78 12.81
N LEU A 12 -10.59 -1.60 14.05
CA LEU A 12 -9.73 -1.28 15.19
C LEU A 12 -8.76 -2.42 15.53
N THR A 13 -9.16 -3.67 15.34
CA THR A 13 -8.28 -4.82 15.55
C THR A 13 -7.11 -4.81 14.56
N TYR A 14 -7.37 -4.52 13.29
CA TYR A 14 -6.31 -4.36 12.30
C TYR A 14 -5.41 -3.18 12.64
N TRP A 15 -5.97 -2.01 12.95
CA TRP A 15 -5.17 -0.84 13.35
C TRP A 15 -4.29 -1.13 14.57
N ARG A 16 -4.83 -1.83 15.57
CA ARG A 16 -4.05 -2.25 16.74
C ARG A 16 -2.91 -3.17 16.35
N LEU A 17 -3.13 -4.14 15.46
CA LEU A 17 -2.08 -5.02 14.98
C LEU A 17 -0.99 -4.23 14.25
N PHE A 18 -1.38 -3.30 13.37
CA PHE A 18 -0.45 -2.42 12.68
C PHE A 18 0.38 -1.60 13.68
N SER A 19 -0.25 -0.90 14.62
CA SER A 19 0.43 -0.06 15.61
C SER A 19 1.34 -0.83 16.58
N LEU A 20 1.11 -2.13 16.78
CA LEU A 20 1.99 -2.98 17.58
C LEU A 20 3.17 -3.55 16.77
N SER A 21 3.02 -3.57 15.45
CA SER A 21 3.96 -4.26 14.55
C SER A 21 4.90 -3.30 13.84
N PHE A 22 4.48 -2.06 13.61
CA PHE A 22 5.21 -1.05 12.87
C PHE A 22 5.32 0.21 13.72
N ASP A 23 6.51 0.82 13.69
CA ASP A 23 6.75 2.11 14.32
C ASP A 23 6.39 3.24 13.34
N ASP A 24 6.11 4.44 13.85
CA ASP A 24 5.89 5.68 13.08
C ASP A 24 4.91 5.54 11.89
N ILE A 25 3.76 4.90 12.11
CA ILE A 25 2.73 4.79 11.08
C ILE A 25 2.15 6.17 10.76
N CYS A 26 2.36 6.63 9.53
CA CYS A 26 1.79 7.86 8.99
C CYS A 26 0.86 7.52 7.83
N VAL A 27 -0.35 8.08 7.86
CA VAL A 27 -1.34 7.97 6.77
C VAL A 27 -1.72 9.37 6.35
N GLU A 28 -1.33 9.73 5.13
CA GLU A 28 -1.60 11.04 4.56
C GLU A 28 -2.66 10.89 3.48
N THR A 29 -3.71 11.71 3.54
CA THR A 29 -4.73 11.75 2.49
C THR A 29 -4.30 12.72 1.41
N GLU A 30 -3.95 12.19 0.24
CA GLU A 30 -3.51 12.99 -0.90
C GLU A 30 -4.69 13.59 -1.66
N ARG A 31 -5.77 12.82 -1.80
CA ARG A 31 -6.93 13.23 -2.60
C ARG A 31 -8.21 12.62 -2.07
N LEU A 32 -9.29 13.40 -2.20
CA LEU A 32 -10.64 13.01 -1.79
C LEU A 32 -11.65 13.36 -2.89
N ASP A 33 -12.20 12.35 -3.58
CA ASP A 33 -13.19 12.55 -4.63
C ASP A 33 -14.57 12.05 -4.19
N LYS A 34 -15.52 12.97 -4.08
CA LYS A 34 -16.94 12.65 -3.87
C LYS A 34 -17.58 12.35 -5.23
N ARG A 35 -18.07 11.13 -5.41
CA ARG A 35 -18.87 10.75 -6.59
C ARG A 35 -20.33 10.74 -6.19
N VAL A 36 -21.02 11.83 -6.53
CA VAL A 36 -22.42 12.06 -6.15
C VAL A 36 -23.34 11.04 -6.82
N GLU A 37 -23.07 10.68 -8.09
CA GLU A 37 -23.91 9.72 -8.83
C GLU A 37 -23.93 8.32 -8.21
N SER A 38 -22.83 7.90 -7.57
CA SER A 38 -22.71 6.57 -6.95
C SER A 38 -22.82 6.61 -5.43
N ASN A 39 -22.98 7.79 -4.82
CA ASN A 39 -22.91 7.99 -3.38
C ASN A 39 -21.65 7.36 -2.76
N THR A 40 -20.51 7.49 -3.44
CA THR A 40 -19.23 6.93 -3.00
C THR A 40 -18.18 8.00 -2.79
N LEU A 41 -17.25 7.73 -1.88
CA LEU A 41 -16.08 8.53 -1.61
C LEU A 41 -14.84 7.73 -2.03
N VAL A 42 -14.06 8.25 -2.96
CA VAL A 42 -12.76 7.68 -3.33
C VAL A 42 -11.68 8.48 -2.62
N VAL A 43 -10.82 7.78 -1.89
CA VAL A 43 -9.72 8.38 -1.12
C VAL A 43 -8.42 7.81 -1.66
N THR A 44 -7.47 8.68 -1.99
CA THR A 44 -6.09 8.29 -2.25
C THR A 44 -5.26 8.65 -1.03
N THR A 45 -4.51 7.68 -0.50
CA THR A 45 -3.66 7.87 0.67
C THR A 45 -2.24 7.38 0.40
N ALA A 46 -1.26 8.14 0.86
CA ALA A 46 0.11 7.66 1.06
C ALA A 46 0.22 7.10 2.48
N THR A 47 0.76 5.89 2.62
CA THR A 47 1.02 5.28 3.93
C THR A 47 2.50 5.01 4.07
N SER A 48 3.10 5.52 5.13
CA SER A 48 4.50 5.34 5.48
C SER A 48 4.61 4.67 6.83
N VAL A 49 5.55 3.74 6.96
CA VAL A 49 5.82 3.01 8.20
C VAL A 49 7.32 2.81 8.40
N THR A 50 7.77 2.77 9.64
CA THR A 50 9.13 2.36 9.98
C THR A 50 9.17 0.85 10.22
N ILE A 51 10.06 0.15 9.51
CA ILE A 51 10.36 -1.27 9.76
C ILE A 51 11.46 -1.34 10.81
N SER A 52 11.10 -1.70 12.05
CA SER A 52 12.06 -1.86 13.13
C SER A 52 12.48 -3.33 13.32
N LYS A 53 13.39 -3.58 14.26
CA LYS A 53 13.83 -4.95 14.59
C LYS A 53 12.67 -5.81 15.08
N ASP A 54 11.72 -5.23 15.82
CA ASP A 54 10.56 -5.96 16.30
C ASP A 54 9.58 -6.23 15.16
N THR A 55 9.41 -5.30 14.20
CA THR A 55 8.68 -5.56 12.95
C THR A 55 9.25 -6.76 12.19
N LEU A 56 10.58 -6.83 12.02
CA LEU A 56 11.24 -7.96 11.36
C LEU A 56 11.01 -9.27 12.12
N ARG A 57 11.05 -9.26 13.46
CA ARG A 57 10.85 -10.47 14.26
C ARG A 57 9.39 -10.96 14.28
N LEU A 58 8.43 -10.04 14.26
CA LEU A 58 7.00 -10.34 14.43
C LEU A 58 6.29 -10.55 13.10
N VAL A 59 6.52 -9.68 12.11
CA VAL A 59 5.80 -9.67 10.83
C VAL A 59 6.59 -10.34 9.73
N PHE A 60 7.90 -10.13 9.70
CA PHE A 60 8.76 -10.65 8.64
C PHE A 60 9.91 -11.53 9.14
N PRO A 61 9.64 -12.61 9.91
CA PRO A 61 10.66 -13.39 10.61
C PRO A 61 11.63 -14.15 9.70
N HIS A 62 11.39 -14.11 8.39
CA HIS A 62 12.28 -14.63 7.34
C HIS A 62 13.33 -13.60 6.89
N LEU A 63 13.13 -12.32 7.22
CA LEU A 63 14.00 -11.19 6.88
C LEU A 63 14.94 -10.79 8.01
N ASP A 64 14.72 -11.33 9.22
CA ASP A 64 15.64 -11.15 10.32
C ASP A 64 16.98 -11.82 9.97
N SER A 65 17.99 -11.01 9.66
CA SER A 65 19.32 -11.41 9.18
C SER A 65 20.15 -12.19 10.20
N ASN A 66 19.68 -12.27 11.45
CA ASN A 66 20.15 -13.29 12.39
C ASN A 66 19.86 -14.72 11.89
N LYS A 67 19.00 -14.88 10.89
CA LYS A 67 18.94 -16.02 9.97
C LYS A 67 19.72 -15.66 8.71
N LYS A 68 20.93 -16.20 8.64
CA LYS A 68 21.94 -15.90 7.64
C LYS A 68 21.37 -16.12 6.22
N GLY A 69 21.10 -15.06 5.45
CA GLY A 69 21.04 -15.18 3.98
C GLY A 69 20.02 -14.39 3.15
N LEU A 70 19.22 -13.46 3.68
CA LEU A 70 18.23 -12.77 2.83
C LEU A 70 18.47 -11.25 2.73
N PHE A 71 19.00 -10.82 1.58
CA PHE A 71 18.99 -9.42 1.13
C PHE A 71 17.67 -9.14 0.42
N ILE A 72 16.93 -8.11 0.84
CA ILE A 72 15.80 -7.57 0.07
C ILE A 72 16.22 -6.25 -0.56
N SER A 73 15.97 -6.15 -1.86
CA SER A 73 15.91 -4.88 -2.56
C SER A 73 14.50 -4.32 -2.42
N VAL A 74 14.35 -3.15 -1.81
CA VAL A 74 13.08 -2.39 -1.86
C VAL A 74 12.97 -1.80 -3.26
N CYS A 75 12.02 -2.29 -4.05
CA CYS A 75 11.74 -1.70 -5.36
C CYS A 75 10.81 -0.49 -5.18
N ASP A 76 11.33 0.69 -5.48
CA ASP A 76 10.52 1.89 -5.66
C ASP A 76 9.63 1.74 -6.91
N GLN A 77 8.33 1.98 -6.77
CA GLN A 77 7.37 2.06 -7.88
C GLN A 77 6.97 3.52 -8.11
N SER A 78 7.92 4.39 -8.43
CA SER A 78 7.62 5.73 -8.92
C SER A 78 7.85 5.86 -10.43
N GLU A 79 7.10 5.12 -11.25
CA GLU A 79 6.94 5.53 -12.66
C GLU A 79 5.48 5.39 -13.11
N GLY A 80 4.77 6.52 -13.12
CA GLY A 80 3.55 6.68 -13.88
C GLY A 80 3.87 6.59 -15.37
N VAL A 81 3.56 5.44 -15.98
CA VAL A 81 3.66 5.24 -17.43
C VAL A 81 2.74 6.23 -18.16
N ASN A 82 3.33 7.26 -18.74
CA ASN A 82 2.71 8.08 -19.79
C ASN A 82 2.83 7.32 -21.11
N THR A 83 1.81 6.56 -21.52
CA THR A 83 1.73 6.08 -22.91
C THR A 83 1.22 7.22 -23.80
N SER A 84 2.14 7.94 -24.45
CA SER A 84 1.77 8.79 -25.58
C SER A 84 1.43 7.89 -26.79
N HIS A 85 0.18 8.00 -27.19
CA HIS A 85 -0.46 7.34 -28.32
C HIS A 85 0.29 7.61 -29.64
N MET A 86 0.90 6.58 -30.23
CA MET A 86 1.42 6.64 -31.60
C MET A 86 0.27 6.79 -32.59
N ARG A 87 0.23 7.92 -33.29
CA ARG A 87 -0.63 8.11 -34.46
C ARG A 87 0.21 7.84 -35.72
N ASP A 88 0.25 6.59 -36.15
CA ASP A 88 0.64 6.24 -37.51
C ASP A 88 -0.59 6.39 -38.42
N LYS A 89 -0.49 7.25 -39.43
CA LYS A 89 -1.27 7.14 -40.67
C LYS A 89 -0.38 7.59 -41.81
N GLY A 90 0.34 6.60 -42.37
CA GLY A 90 0.32 6.24 -43.79
C GLY A 90 0.31 7.38 -44.82
N GLN A 91 1.42 7.43 -45.55
CA GLN A 91 1.64 8.18 -46.79
C GLN A 91 0.61 7.87 -47.89
N GLY A 92 0.37 8.87 -48.73
CA GLY A 92 0.64 8.80 -50.17
C GLY A 92 -0.38 8.09 -51.06
N HIS A 93 -1.11 8.88 -51.84
CA HIS A 93 -1.28 8.70 -53.29
C HIS A 93 -1.46 10.08 -53.93
#